data_AF-A0A960SDR4-F1
#
_entry.id   AF-A0A960SDR4-F1
#
_cell.length_a   1.000
_cell.length_b   1.000
_cell.length_c   1.000
_cell.angle_alpha   90.00
_cell.angle_beta   90.00
_cell.angle_gamma   90.00
#
_symmetry.space_group_name_H-M   'P 1'
#
loop_
_entity.id
_entity.type
_entity.pdbx_description
1 polymer ?
#
loop_
_entity_poly.entity_id
_entity_poly.type
_entity_poly.pdbx_seq_one_letter_code
_entity_poly.pdbx_strand_id
1 'polypeptide(L)'
;MIGRSYPGLIAATFCLIACVGCLIAEDELKIGDEIFELQPFVIYETPIDVIDGFTGEKYSGNDPIVLDFADSFNDLLLGYHKHLLTYEIKHLDFRLRDGVAFENDLAKLLESFGYKGFKIDHNQWLIKEKAILYRLNEEPFYKIDALIAWDEDELERMRRSGILPKNKYARDIHYNESKGIWERRVTTEWKVSYRTLNKKGYLGNPVNILKEQGLNLDTNEGFHIIDRGLTNQVIPAAFRDVNLTYPIIINSREPREEQVRRLQETFVSNLVHIYDPFSWVARRDTRFRGGFTREVNEFVGRKRLPVTDRKWFEPVFSKLLSDIVTIQHQGTKEIYSLYTLQRFHLSNNILGEGLDLLNWNPGEKRKGEAPNTDAKVFISFKNPNGARFIVLDTYMRYSDKFVEALRTNMAAMEKKKGSGMEMMIQTIEEVTGAPFEKYEKIAIKAQKEMIEKYR
;
A
#
# COMPACT_ATOMS: atom_id res chain seq x y z
N MET A 1 -11.32 64.72 -35.78
CA MET A 1 -10.96 63.71 -36.81
C MET A 1 -11.09 62.36 -36.12
N ILE A 2 -12.09 61.50 -36.39
CA ILE A 2 -12.46 60.89 -37.68
C ILE A 2 -11.23 60.19 -38.30
N GLY A 3 -11.18 58.88 -38.45
CA GLY A 3 -12.20 57.87 -38.10
C GLY A 3 -11.71 56.41 -38.16
N ARG A 4 -12.60 55.52 -37.72
CA ARG A 4 -12.51 54.05 -37.62
C ARG A 4 -12.03 53.34 -38.90
N SER A 5 -11.49 52.12 -38.73
CA SER A 5 -11.99 50.89 -39.39
C SER A 5 -11.47 49.60 -38.71
N TYR A 6 -12.36 48.93 -37.97
CA TYR A 6 -12.38 47.47 -37.71
C TYR A 6 -13.07 46.78 -38.94
N PRO A 7 -13.26 45.43 -39.09
CA PRO A 7 -13.29 44.37 -38.04
C PRO A 7 -12.75 42.96 -38.40
N GLY A 8 -12.95 42.01 -37.47
CA GLY A 8 -12.82 40.56 -37.62
C GLY A 8 -12.72 39.87 -36.25
N LEU A 9 -13.73 39.99 -35.37
CA LEU A 9 -14.67 38.92 -34.97
C LEU A 9 -13.96 37.56 -34.70
N ILE A 10 -14.06 36.96 -33.50
CA ILE A 10 -15.25 36.41 -32.79
C ILE A 10 -14.97 36.58 -31.27
N ALA A 11 -15.73 37.26 -30.38
CA ALA A 11 -17.16 37.22 -30.01
C ALA A 11 -17.63 35.86 -29.43
N ALA A 12 -17.74 35.67 -28.10
CA ALA A 12 -19.00 35.62 -27.32
C ALA A 12 -18.81 34.64 -26.12
N THR A 13 -19.57 34.60 -25.00
CA THR A 13 -20.53 35.54 -24.37
C THR A 13 -20.84 35.08 -22.92
N PHE A 14 -20.60 35.95 -21.91
CA PHE A 14 -21.22 36.01 -20.55
C PHE A 14 -21.00 34.82 -19.58
N CYS A 15 -20.85 34.92 -18.24
CA CYS A 15 -21.15 35.92 -17.19
C CYS A 15 -22.52 35.78 -16.48
N LEU A 16 -22.47 35.78 -15.12
CA LEU A 16 -23.47 36.14 -14.10
C LEU A 16 -24.35 35.08 -13.36
N ILE A 17 -24.22 35.19 -12.02
CA ILE A 17 -25.22 35.03 -10.93
C ILE A 17 -25.33 33.69 -10.18
N ALA A 18 -24.90 33.76 -8.91
CA ALA A 18 -25.20 32.82 -7.84
C ALA A 18 -26.64 32.95 -7.32
N CYS A 19 -27.19 31.90 -6.72
CA CYS A 19 -27.89 32.01 -5.43
C CYS A 19 -28.26 30.63 -4.84
N VAL A 20 -28.60 30.65 -3.54
CA VAL A 20 -29.17 29.56 -2.73
C VAL A 20 -28.24 28.38 -2.44
N GLY A 21 -27.55 28.46 -1.30
CA GLY A 21 -27.27 27.25 -0.54
C GLY A 21 -28.56 26.73 0.09
N CYS A 22 -28.81 25.42 -0.01
CA CYS A 22 -29.78 24.73 0.83
C CYS A 22 -29.16 23.42 1.32
N LEU A 23 -29.36 23.13 2.60
CA LEU A 23 -28.78 21.99 3.30
C LEU A 23 -29.45 20.67 2.90
N ILE A 24 -28.65 19.59 2.90
CA ILE A 24 -29.07 18.17 2.94
C ILE A 24 -29.70 17.63 1.63
N ALA A 25 -28.87 17.06 0.77
CA ALA A 25 -29.21 15.91 -0.07
C ALA A 25 -27.93 15.15 -0.48
N GLU A 26 -27.82 13.90 -0.03
CA GLU A 26 -27.07 12.78 -0.63
C GLU A 26 -25.87 13.12 -1.56
N ASP A 27 -24.71 13.44 -0.97
CA ASP A 27 -23.42 13.33 -1.70
C ASP A 27 -23.12 11.85 -1.97
N GLU A 28 -23.41 11.40 -3.20
CA GLU A 28 -22.70 10.25 -3.77
C GLU A 28 -21.19 10.56 -3.73
N LEU A 29 -20.41 9.70 -3.07
CA LEU A 29 -18.94 9.77 -3.03
C LEU A 29 -18.34 9.46 -4.42
N LYS A 30 -18.47 10.43 -5.34
CA LYS A 30 -17.75 10.53 -6.60
C LYS A 30 -16.60 11.50 -6.40
N ILE A 31 -15.39 10.99 -6.36
CA ILE A 31 -14.18 11.79 -6.57
C ILE A 31 -14.16 12.11 -8.07
N GLY A 32 -14.86 13.19 -8.45
CA GLY A 32 -15.31 13.42 -9.82
C GLY A 32 -14.22 13.78 -10.82
N ASP A 33 -14.56 13.70 -12.11
CA ASP A 33 -13.69 13.99 -13.27
C ASP A 33 -13.28 15.48 -13.42
N GLU A 34 -13.48 16.32 -12.39
CA GLU A 34 -13.25 17.78 -12.42
C GLU A 34 -11.96 18.22 -11.68
N ILE A 35 -11.13 17.28 -11.20
CA ILE A 35 -9.95 17.53 -10.34
C ILE A 35 -8.75 18.19 -11.09
N PHE A 36 -8.87 18.50 -12.38
CA PHE A 36 -7.72 18.65 -13.28
C PHE A 36 -7.02 20.03 -13.36
N GLU A 37 -7.20 20.96 -12.42
CA GLU A 37 -6.25 22.09 -12.24
C GLU A 37 -5.03 21.66 -11.40
N LEU A 38 -4.20 20.81 -12.00
CA LEU A 38 -3.10 20.11 -11.33
C LEU A 38 -1.86 21.00 -11.15
N GLN A 39 -1.89 21.82 -10.10
CA GLN A 39 -0.74 22.56 -9.57
C GLN A 39 0.54 21.72 -9.37
N PRO A 40 0.53 20.41 -9.00
CA PRO A 40 1.77 19.62 -8.87
C PRO A 40 2.64 19.59 -10.12
N PHE A 41 2.04 19.71 -11.31
CA PHE A 41 2.79 19.53 -12.55
C PHE A 41 3.72 20.70 -12.85
N VAL A 42 3.39 21.90 -12.38
CA VAL A 42 4.25 23.09 -12.46
C VAL A 42 5.58 22.88 -11.74
N ILE A 43 5.62 22.04 -10.70
CA ILE A 43 6.84 21.72 -9.95
C ILE A 43 7.85 20.93 -10.82
N TYR A 44 7.38 20.19 -11.81
CA TYR A 44 8.21 19.42 -12.74
C TYR A 44 8.54 20.18 -14.05
N GLU A 45 8.07 21.42 -14.23
CA GLU A 45 8.36 22.22 -15.43
C GLU A 45 9.78 22.84 -15.44
N THR A 46 10.46 22.87 -14.29
CA THR A 46 11.84 23.39 -14.19
C THR A 46 12.85 22.32 -14.61
N PRO A 47 13.78 22.57 -15.56
CA PRO A 47 14.81 21.62 -15.98
C PRO A 47 15.57 21.03 -14.79
N ILE A 48 15.83 19.72 -14.83
CA ILE A 48 16.57 19.02 -13.78
C ILE A 48 18.03 19.48 -13.74
N ASP A 49 18.57 19.77 -12.54
CA ASP A 49 19.99 20.05 -12.40
C ASP A 49 20.80 18.78 -12.68
N VAL A 50 21.89 18.92 -13.43
CA VAL A 50 22.83 17.83 -13.70
C VAL A 50 24.15 18.13 -13.01
N ILE A 51 24.69 17.13 -12.33
CA ILE A 51 25.90 17.20 -11.53
C ILE A 51 26.89 16.15 -12.06
N ASP A 52 28.14 16.55 -12.23
CA ASP A 52 29.22 15.62 -12.53
C ASP A 52 29.53 14.77 -11.30
N GLY A 53 29.39 13.45 -11.43
CA GLY A 53 29.63 12.50 -10.35
C GLY A 53 31.07 12.52 -9.83
N PHE A 54 32.06 12.86 -10.66
CA PHE A 54 33.47 12.84 -10.24
C PHE A 54 33.85 14.06 -9.38
N THR A 55 33.51 15.26 -9.85
CA THR A 55 33.78 16.51 -9.12
C THR A 55 32.76 16.78 -8.01
N GLY A 56 31.50 16.41 -8.24
CA GLY A 56 30.35 16.83 -7.42
C GLY A 56 29.88 18.26 -7.70
N GLU A 57 30.40 18.91 -8.76
CA GLU A 57 30.01 20.24 -9.22
C GLU A 57 28.95 20.18 -10.34
N LYS A 58 28.40 21.33 -10.75
CA LYS A 58 27.43 21.39 -11.84
C LYS A 58 28.06 20.84 -13.12
N TYR A 59 27.36 19.92 -13.79
CA TYR A 59 27.85 19.27 -15.00
C TYR A 59 28.12 20.30 -16.10
N SER A 60 29.38 20.36 -16.55
CA SER A 60 29.85 21.25 -17.62
C SER A 60 30.26 20.50 -18.89
N GLY A 61 29.93 19.21 -18.96
CA GLY A 61 30.18 18.38 -20.14
C GLY A 61 29.14 18.62 -21.24
N ASN A 62 29.45 18.16 -22.44
CA ASN A 62 28.57 18.19 -23.60
C ASN A 62 28.22 16.76 -24.07
N ASP A 63 28.18 15.78 -23.16
CA ASP A 63 27.82 14.42 -23.54
C ASP A 63 26.34 14.36 -23.96
N PRO A 64 26.03 13.93 -25.20
CA PRO A 64 24.67 13.99 -25.71
C PRO A 64 23.72 13.01 -25.01
N ILE A 65 24.21 11.91 -24.43
CA ILE A 65 23.37 10.93 -23.72
C ILE A 65 22.88 11.54 -22.40
N VAL A 66 23.77 12.25 -21.69
CA VAL A 66 23.44 12.96 -20.45
C VAL A 66 22.40 14.05 -20.72
N LEU A 67 22.59 14.84 -21.77
CA LEU A 67 21.69 15.93 -22.15
C LEU A 67 20.33 15.41 -22.62
N ASP A 68 20.28 14.45 -23.56
CA ASP A 68 19.02 13.85 -24.04
C ASP A 68 18.22 13.22 -22.89
N PHE A 69 18.89 12.52 -21.97
CA PHE A 69 18.20 11.91 -20.84
C PHE A 69 17.68 12.99 -19.87
N ALA A 70 18.47 14.02 -19.57
CA ALA A 70 18.03 15.14 -18.73
C ALA A 70 16.84 15.90 -19.32
N ASP A 71 16.82 16.14 -20.64
CA ASP A 71 15.71 16.79 -21.33
C ASP A 71 14.41 15.97 -21.23
N SER A 72 14.50 14.63 -21.35
CA SER A 72 13.34 13.74 -21.21
C SER A 72 12.92 13.43 -19.76
N PHE A 73 13.75 13.77 -18.77
CA PHE A 73 13.63 13.30 -17.40
C PHE A 73 12.33 13.75 -16.72
N ASN A 74 12.01 15.04 -16.85
CA ASN A 74 10.83 15.64 -16.23
C ASN A 74 9.53 15.10 -16.83
N ASP A 75 9.47 14.88 -18.14
CA ASP A 75 8.30 14.32 -18.81
C ASP A 75 8.01 12.88 -18.34
N LEU A 76 9.06 12.07 -18.12
CA LEU A 76 8.92 10.72 -17.57
C LEU A 76 8.41 10.74 -16.13
N LEU A 77 8.97 11.62 -15.29
CA LEU A 77 8.57 11.79 -13.89
C LEU A 77 7.11 12.29 -13.78
N LEU A 78 6.75 13.28 -14.61
CA LEU A 78 5.41 13.84 -14.76
C LEU A 78 4.40 12.79 -15.25
N GLY A 79 4.76 12.01 -16.28
CA GLY A 79 3.95 10.93 -16.81
C GLY A 79 3.69 9.83 -15.77
N TYR A 80 4.71 9.48 -14.99
CA TYR A 80 4.60 8.51 -13.91
C TYR A 80 3.74 9.03 -12.74
N HIS A 81 3.90 10.29 -12.31
CA HIS A 81 3.02 10.89 -11.28
C HIS A 81 1.56 10.93 -11.72
N LYS A 82 1.30 11.32 -12.98
CA LYS A 82 -0.04 11.26 -13.61
C LYS A 82 -0.62 9.85 -13.57
N HIS A 83 0.18 8.84 -13.90
CA HIS A 83 -0.23 7.45 -13.85
C HIS A 83 -0.56 7.00 -12.42
N LEU A 84 0.29 7.28 -11.44
CA LEU A 84 0.04 6.90 -10.04
C LEU A 84 -1.22 7.56 -9.49
N LEU A 85 -1.36 8.88 -9.66
CA LEU A 85 -2.52 9.64 -9.18
C LEU A 85 -3.82 9.07 -9.75
N THR A 86 -3.87 8.87 -11.08
CA THR A 86 -5.02 8.26 -11.78
C THR A 86 -5.33 6.85 -11.27
N TYR A 87 -4.31 6.04 -11.01
CA TYR A 87 -4.48 4.68 -10.49
C TYR A 87 -5.04 4.69 -9.07
N GLU A 88 -4.48 5.50 -8.16
CA GLU A 88 -4.87 5.54 -6.76
C GLU A 88 -6.27 6.15 -6.56
N ILE A 89 -6.67 7.15 -7.36
CA ILE A 89 -8.07 7.64 -7.41
C ILE A 89 -9.01 6.49 -7.76
N LYS A 90 -8.77 5.81 -8.90
CA LYS A 90 -9.59 4.68 -9.36
C LYS A 90 -9.66 3.55 -8.32
N HIS A 91 -8.56 3.28 -7.63
CA HIS A 91 -8.52 2.27 -6.59
C HIS A 91 -9.29 2.68 -5.33
N LEU A 92 -9.17 3.94 -4.89
CA LEU A 92 -9.91 4.47 -3.76
C LEU A 92 -11.42 4.50 -4.04
N ASP A 93 -11.85 4.94 -5.22
CA ASP A 93 -13.25 4.91 -5.65
C ASP A 93 -13.80 3.49 -5.76
N PHE A 94 -12.99 2.53 -6.22
CA PHE A 94 -13.37 1.12 -6.20
C PHE A 94 -13.59 0.65 -4.76
N ARG A 95 -12.66 0.91 -3.84
CA ARG A 95 -12.75 0.48 -2.45
C ARG A 95 -13.88 1.15 -1.68
N LEU A 96 -14.18 2.42 -1.95
CA LEU A 96 -15.33 3.12 -1.37
C LEU A 96 -16.66 2.52 -1.85
N ARG A 97 -16.78 2.13 -3.12
CA ARG A 97 -18.00 1.46 -3.63
C ARG A 97 -18.13 0.01 -3.13
N ASP A 98 -17.06 -0.77 -3.26
CA ASP A 98 -16.96 -2.17 -2.81
C ASP A 98 -17.29 -2.29 -1.32
N GLY A 99 -16.73 -1.42 -0.47
CA GLY A 99 -16.98 -1.47 0.96
C GLY A 99 -18.40 -1.04 1.40
N VAL A 100 -19.09 -0.18 0.64
CA VAL A 100 -20.52 0.12 0.91
C VAL A 100 -21.39 -1.10 0.58
N ALA A 101 -21.11 -1.78 -0.53
CA ALA A 101 -21.80 -3.03 -0.86
C ALA A 101 -21.51 -4.14 0.18
N PHE A 102 -20.24 -4.30 0.54
CA PHE A 102 -19.79 -5.21 1.60
C PHE A 102 -20.45 -4.90 2.94
N GLU A 103 -20.51 -3.63 3.37
CA GLU A 103 -21.18 -3.22 4.61
C GLU A 103 -22.66 -3.60 4.60
N ASN A 104 -23.36 -3.31 3.51
CA ASN A 104 -24.79 -3.61 3.38
C ASN A 104 -25.06 -5.12 3.51
N ASP A 105 -24.24 -5.97 2.89
CA ASP A 105 -24.42 -7.43 2.99
C ASP A 105 -23.96 -7.99 4.34
N LEU A 106 -22.90 -7.44 4.91
CA LEU A 106 -22.44 -7.75 6.27
C LEU A 106 -23.48 -7.33 7.33
N ALA A 107 -24.15 -6.20 7.15
CA ALA A 107 -25.24 -5.72 8.00
C ALA A 107 -26.44 -6.67 7.92
N LYS A 108 -26.90 -7.06 6.71
CA LYS A 108 -27.96 -8.07 6.52
C LYS A 108 -27.61 -9.39 7.19
N LEU A 109 -26.37 -9.86 7.01
CA LEU A 109 -25.88 -11.10 7.62
C LEU A 109 -25.90 -11.02 9.15
N LEU A 110 -25.35 -9.94 9.73
CA LEU A 110 -25.41 -9.66 11.16
C LEU A 110 -26.84 -9.59 11.69
N GLU A 111 -27.76 -8.93 10.97
CA GLU A 111 -29.17 -8.85 11.33
C GLU A 111 -29.87 -10.20 11.33
N SER A 112 -29.49 -11.12 10.43
CA SER A 112 -29.97 -12.51 10.46
C SER A 112 -29.59 -13.23 11.76
N PHE A 113 -28.47 -12.86 12.39
CA PHE A 113 -28.06 -13.35 13.70
C PHE A 113 -28.56 -12.46 14.87
N GLY A 114 -29.53 -11.56 14.62
CA GLY A 114 -30.12 -10.67 15.63
C GLY A 114 -29.34 -9.35 15.87
N TYR A 115 -28.20 -9.14 15.22
CA TYR A 115 -27.32 -8.00 15.47
C TYR A 115 -27.71 -6.74 14.67
N LYS A 116 -28.84 -6.14 15.05
CA LYS A 116 -29.35 -4.91 14.42
C LYS A 116 -28.47 -3.69 14.62
N GLY A 117 -28.43 -2.84 13.58
CA GLY A 117 -27.78 -1.53 13.59
C GLY A 117 -26.26 -1.59 13.44
N PHE A 118 -25.71 -2.58 12.71
CA PHE A 118 -24.32 -2.52 12.28
C PHE A 118 -24.15 -1.36 11.30
N LYS A 119 -23.21 -0.47 11.58
CA LYS A 119 -22.72 0.54 10.65
C LYS A 119 -21.24 0.77 10.85
N ILE A 120 -20.53 1.02 9.77
CA ILE A 120 -19.12 1.41 9.75
C ILE A 120 -19.04 2.93 9.91
N ASP A 121 -18.03 3.42 10.62
CA ASP A 121 -17.76 4.85 10.68
C ASP A 121 -17.09 5.31 9.38
N HIS A 122 -17.91 5.74 8.42
CA HIS A 122 -17.46 6.23 7.11
C HIS A 122 -16.50 7.42 7.22
N ASN A 123 -16.60 8.22 8.29
CA ASN A 123 -15.68 9.34 8.52
C ASN A 123 -14.25 8.82 8.77
N GLN A 124 -14.12 7.66 9.44
CA GLN A 124 -12.84 7.00 9.71
C GLN A 124 -12.31 6.17 8.53
N TRP A 125 -13.09 6.06 7.46
CA TRP A 125 -12.78 5.14 6.38
C TRP A 125 -11.86 5.78 5.34
N LEU A 126 -10.69 5.15 5.19
CA LEU A 126 -9.60 5.55 4.32
C LEU A 126 -9.07 6.98 4.60
N ILE A 127 -9.18 7.52 5.83
CA ILE A 127 -8.67 8.89 6.12
C ILE A 127 -7.20 9.02 5.73
N LYS A 128 -6.36 8.03 6.09
CA LYS A 128 -4.91 8.11 5.82
C LYS A 128 -4.65 8.14 4.33
N GLU A 129 -5.31 7.25 3.60
CA GLU A 129 -5.13 7.07 2.17
C GLU A 129 -5.70 8.27 1.40
N LYS A 130 -6.81 8.87 1.86
CA LYS A 130 -7.32 10.17 1.40
C LYS A 130 -6.34 11.32 1.70
N ALA A 131 -5.70 11.34 2.87
CA ALA A 131 -4.71 12.36 3.21
C ALA A 131 -3.42 12.22 2.38
N ILE A 132 -3.00 10.98 2.07
CA ILE A 132 -1.88 10.70 1.16
C ILE A 132 -2.26 11.08 -0.27
N LEU A 133 -3.45 10.70 -0.75
CA LEU A 133 -3.95 11.08 -2.08
C LEU A 133 -4.06 12.61 -2.23
N TYR A 134 -4.65 13.30 -1.25
CA TYR A 134 -4.73 14.75 -1.29
C TYR A 134 -3.34 15.37 -1.33
N ARG A 135 -2.37 14.86 -0.54
CA ARG A 135 -0.97 15.33 -0.68
C ARG A 135 -0.48 15.16 -2.11
N LEU A 136 -0.62 13.97 -2.73
CA LEU A 136 -0.25 13.73 -4.15
C LEU A 136 -0.91 14.68 -5.16
N ASN A 137 -2.13 15.13 -4.85
CA ASN A 137 -2.90 16.02 -5.70
C ASN A 137 -2.46 17.49 -5.60
N GLU A 138 -1.93 17.90 -4.44
CA GLU A 138 -1.44 19.27 -4.25
C GLU A 138 0.05 19.40 -4.59
N GLU A 139 0.92 18.50 -4.10
CA GLU A 139 2.36 18.49 -4.40
C GLU A 139 2.97 17.07 -4.23
N PRO A 140 3.99 16.68 -4.99
CA PRO A 140 4.61 15.37 -4.85
C PRO A 140 5.35 15.22 -3.51
N PHE A 141 5.33 14.02 -2.91
CA PHE A 141 6.10 13.73 -1.69
C PHE A 141 7.62 13.77 -1.87
N TYR A 142 8.10 13.56 -3.09
CA TYR A 142 9.52 13.46 -3.39
C TYR A 142 9.86 14.38 -4.54
N LYS A 143 11.05 14.96 -4.45
CA LYS A 143 11.66 15.74 -5.51
C LYS A 143 12.98 15.09 -5.84
N ILE A 144 13.23 14.90 -7.13
CA ILE A 144 14.59 14.56 -7.59
C ILE A 144 15.28 15.90 -7.79
N ASP A 145 16.26 16.19 -6.92
CA ASP A 145 16.97 17.47 -6.88
C ASP A 145 17.98 17.58 -8.03
N ALA A 146 18.65 16.47 -8.37
CA ALA A 146 19.62 16.43 -9.46
C ALA A 146 19.82 15.01 -10.03
N LEU A 147 20.20 14.98 -11.30
CA LEU A 147 20.86 13.83 -11.94
C LEU A 147 22.35 13.86 -11.62
N ILE A 148 22.91 12.71 -11.23
CA ILE A 148 24.36 12.55 -11.04
C ILE A 148 24.92 11.73 -12.19
N ALA A 149 25.67 12.38 -13.08
CA ALA A 149 26.22 11.75 -14.28
C ALA A 149 27.58 11.10 -14.00
N TRP A 150 27.70 9.80 -14.29
CA TRP A 150 28.92 9.01 -14.16
C TRP A 150 29.31 8.39 -15.50
N ASP A 151 30.61 8.42 -15.81
CA ASP A 151 31.21 7.73 -16.97
C ASP A 151 31.79 6.38 -16.52
N GLU A 152 31.33 5.28 -17.13
CA GLU A 152 31.74 3.91 -16.78
C GLU A 152 33.22 3.63 -17.10
N ASP A 153 33.74 4.19 -18.20
CA ASP A 153 35.13 3.98 -18.63
C ASP A 153 36.11 4.73 -17.69
N GLU A 154 35.71 5.90 -17.20
CA GLU A 154 36.39 6.62 -16.12
C GLU A 154 36.30 5.87 -14.78
N LEU A 155 35.12 5.40 -14.39
CA LEU A 155 34.92 4.61 -13.17
C LEU A 155 35.78 3.34 -13.17
N GLU A 156 35.88 2.64 -14.30
CA GLU A 156 36.78 1.49 -14.46
C GLU A 156 38.26 1.87 -14.33
N ARG A 157 38.68 3.02 -14.88
CA ARG A 157 40.05 3.52 -14.71
C ARG A 157 40.35 3.84 -13.24
N MET A 158 39.42 4.51 -12.57
CA MET A 158 39.48 4.83 -11.14
C MET A 158 39.58 3.56 -10.28
N ARG A 159 38.73 2.56 -10.53
CA ARG A 159 38.77 1.25 -9.84
C ARG A 159 40.13 0.57 -9.94
N ARG A 160 40.68 0.48 -11.16
CA ARG A 160 42.01 -0.14 -11.40
C ARG A 160 43.15 0.60 -10.71
N SER A 161 43.00 1.92 -10.50
CA SER A 161 43.97 2.74 -9.76
C SER A 161 43.81 2.67 -8.23
N GLY A 162 42.71 2.10 -7.73
CA GLY A 162 42.38 2.07 -6.29
C GLY A 162 41.93 3.43 -5.72
N ILE A 163 41.69 4.43 -6.56
CA ILE A 163 41.27 5.78 -6.16
C ILE A 163 39.81 5.94 -6.53
N LEU A 164 38.92 5.99 -5.53
CA LEU A 164 37.50 6.29 -5.74
C LEU A 164 37.20 7.79 -5.51
N PRO A 165 36.14 8.34 -6.12
CA PRO A 165 35.68 9.70 -5.86
C PRO A 165 35.34 9.90 -4.37
N LYS A 166 35.65 11.09 -3.83
CA LYS A 166 35.48 11.41 -2.39
C LYS A 166 34.34 12.38 -2.09
N ASN A 167 33.58 12.77 -3.10
CA ASN A 167 32.42 13.64 -2.94
C ASN A 167 31.22 12.87 -2.34
N LYS A 168 30.17 13.60 -1.94
CA LYS A 168 29.00 13.02 -1.26
C LYS A 168 28.16 12.06 -2.12
N TYR A 169 28.30 12.10 -3.44
CA TYR A 169 27.54 11.26 -4.38
C TYR A 169 28.22 9.93 -4.68
N ALA A 170 29.52 9.79 -4.37
CA ALA A 170 30.24 8.52 -4.52
C ALA A 170 29.61 7.36 -3.72
N ARG A 171 28.84 7.68 -2.67
CA ARG A 171 28.05 6.71 -1.89
C ARG A 171 26.85 6.15 -2.67
N ASP A 172 26.46 6.75 -3.79
CA ASP A 172 25.26 6.36 -4.58
C ASP A 172 25.64 5.40 -5.73
N ILE A 173 26.91 4.97 -5.83
CA ILE A 173 27.42 3.92 -6.73
C ILE A 173 28.24 2.87 -5.97
N HIS A 174 28.34 1.65 -6.50
CA HIS A 174 29.11 0.54 -5.96
C HIS A 174 29.58 -0.39 -7.09
N TYR A 175 30.76 -1.00 -6.98
CA TYR A 175 31.22 -2.00 -7.96
C TYR A 175 31.00 -3.41 -7.42
N ASN A 176 30.13 -4.17 -8.07
CA ASN A 176 29.82 -5.54 -7.70
C ASN A 176 30.86 -6.50 -8.31
N GLU A 177 31.90 -6.84 -7.53
CA GLU A 177 32.98 -7.76 -7.93
C GLU A 177 32.47 -9.13 -8.44
N SER A 178 31.31 -9.61 -7.97
CA SER A 178 30.76 -10.91 -8.38
C SER A 178 30.10 -10.89 -9.77
N LYS A 179 29.58 -9.73 -10.18
CA LYS A 179 28.94 -9.51 -11.49
C LYS A 179 29.84 -8.80 -12.49
N GLY A 180 30.88 -8.10 -12.02
CA GLY A 180 31.79 -7.31 -12.84
C GLY A 180 31.18 -6.00 -13.37
N ILE A 181 30.20 -5.43 -12.67
CA ILE A 181 29.46 -4.23 -13.08
C ILE A 181 29.43 -3.17 -11.99
N TRP A 182 29.26 -1.91 -12.41
CA TRP A 182 28.87 -0.82 -11.52
C TRP A 182 27.36 -0.84 -11.31
N GLU A 183 26.95 -0.88 -10.05
CA GLU A 183 25.57 -0.78 -9.60
C GLU A 183 25.33 0.59 -8.95
N ARG A 184 24.12 1.09 -9.14
CA ARG A 184 23.64 2.40 -8.71
C ARG A 184 22.65 2.20 -7.57
N ARG A 185 22.58 3.15 -6.66
CA ARG A 185 21.66 3.07 -5.52
C ARG A 185 21.19 4.43 -5.07
N VAL A 186 20.04 4.45 -4.41
CA VAL A 186 19.48 5.66 -3.80
C VAL A 186 19.04 5.37 -2.37
N THR A 187 19.09 6.40 -1.53
CA THR A 187 18.64 6.32 -0.15
C THR A 187 17.78 7.53 0.17
N THR A 188 16.64 7.32 0.83
CA THR A 188 15.66 8.36 1.16
C THR A 188 15.22 8.29 2.62
N GLU A 189 14.89 9.45 3.16
CA GLU A 189 14.28 9.60 4.49
C GLU A 189 12.95 10.31 4.35
N TRP A 190 11.86 9.58 4.56
CA TRP A 190 10.52 10.13 4.56
C TRP A 190 10.14 10.52 5.99
N LYS A 191 9.81 11.79 6.20
CA LYS A 191 9.54 12.37 7.53
C LYS A 191 8.11 12.86 7.62
N VAL A 192 7.36 12.33 8.58
CA VAL A 192 5.96 12.72 8.85
C VAL A 192 5.85 13.25 10.26
N SER A 193 5.26 14.44 10.43
CA SER A 193 5.10 15.12 11.71
C SER A 193 3.66 15.63 11.86
N TYR A 194 2.94 15.11 12.84
CA TYR A 194 1.55 15.50 13.11
C TYR A 194 1.27 15.50 14.61
N ARG A 195 0.15 16.12 15.01
CA ARG A 195 -0.32 16.07 16.41
C ARG A 195 -1.52 15.15 16.50
N THR A 196 -1.50 14.26 17.48
CA THR A 196 -2.66 13.41 17.76
C THR A 196 -3.70 14.17 18.57
N LEU A 197 -5.00 13.92 18.32
CA LEU A 197 -6.07 14.40 19.20
C LEU A 197 -6.28 13.41 20.34
N ASN A 198 -6.27 13.91 21.58
CA ASN A 198 -6.55 13.08 22.75
C ASN A 198 -8.06 12.82 22.89
N LYS A 199 -8.45 11.91 23.80
CA LYS A 199 -9.85 11.53 24.04
C LYS A 199 -10.79 12.68 24.48
N LYS A 200 -10.25 13.86 24.78
CA LYS A 200 -10.98 15.08 25.16
C LYS A 200 -10.94 16.16 24.06
N GLY A 201 -10.43 15.85 22.87
CA GLY A 201 -10.36 16.77 21.73
C GLY A 201 -9.19 17.76 21.75
N TYR A 202 -8.28 17.70 22.74
CA TYR A 202 -7.11 18.58 22.75
C TYR A 202 -5.96 17.98 21.94
N LEU A 203 -5.16 18.87 21.32
CA LEU A 203 -3.89 18.53 20.69
C LEU A 203 -2.94 17.89 21.72
N GLY A 204 -2.51 16.67 21.43
CA GLY A 204 -1.48 15.97 22.15
C GLY A 204 -0.06 16.36 21.72
N ASN A 205 0.89 15.56 22.18
CA ASN A 205 2.29 15.69 21.82
C ASN A 205 2.48 15.48 20.30
N PRO A 206 3.45 16.17 19.68
CA PRO A 206 3.83 15.90 18.29
C PRO A 206 4.33 14.45 18.18
N VAL A 207 3.87 13.77 17.14
CA VAL A 207 4.33 12.46 16.71
C VAL A 207 5.15 12.67 15.45
N ASN A 208 6.44 12.37 15.55
CA ASN A 208 7.34 12.29 14.40
C ASN A 208 7.51 10.81 14.06
N ILE A 209 7.51 10.52 12.76
CA ILE A 209 7.65 9.17 12.21
C ILE A 209 8.66 9.26 11.07
N LEU A 210 9.64 8.36 11.07
CA LEU A 210 10.67 8.24 10.06
C LEU A 210 10.54 6.90 9.32
N LYS A 211 10.46 6.97 8.00
CA LYS A 211 10.73 5.84 7.11
C LYS A 211 12.06 6.08 6.41
N GLU A 212 13.06 5.26 6.71
CA GLU A 212 14.25 5.15 5.87
C GLU A 212 13.97 4.18 4.72
N GLN A 213 14.56 4.42 3.56
CA GLN A 213 14.45 3.53 2.41
C GLN A 213 15.77 3.52 1.63
N GLY A 214 16.16 2.35 1.14
CA GLY A 214 17.32 2.17 0.28
C GLY A 214 16.99 1.20 -0.85
N LEU A 215 17.40 1.53 -2.07
CA LEU A 215 17.11 0.75 -3.27
C LEU A 215 18.37 0.65 -4.14
N ASN A 216 18.70 -0.55 -4.59
CA ASN A 216 19.60 -0.79 -5.71
C ASN A 216 18.83 -0.60 -7.03
N LEU A 217 19.29 0.33 -7.86
CA LEU A 217 18.64 0.76 -9.11
C LEU A 217 18.87 -0.18 -10.30
N ASP A 218 19.67 -1.23 -10.12
CA ASP A 218 20.01 -2.20 -11.15
C ASP A 218 19.49 -3.62 -10.83
N THR A 219 19.22 -3.92 -9.55
CA THR A 219 18.49 -5.15 -9.16
C THR A 219 17.03 -4.93 -8.75
N ASN A 220 16.63 -3.69 -8.48
CA ASN A 220 15.36 -3.38 -7.80
C ASN A 220 15.15 -4.13 -6.47
N GLU A 221 16.24 -4.48 -5.77
CA GLU A 221 16.23 -5.02 -4.42
C GLU A 221 16.57 -3.93 -3.40
N GLY A 222 16.00 -4.03 -2.21
CA GLY A 222 16.22 -2.99 -1.20
C GLY A 222 15.46 -3.19 0.10
N PHE A 223 15.46 -2.14 0.90
CA PHE A 223 14.79 -2.09 2.19
C PHE A 223 13.95 -0.82 2.33
N HIS A 224 12.96 -0.90 3.21
CA HIS A 224 12.45 0.26 3.92
C HIS A 224 12.40 -0.09 5.40
N ILE A 225 12.64 0.88 6.29
CA ILE A 225 12.55 0.70 7.74
C ILE A 225 11.58 1.76 8.24
N ILE A 226 10.44 1.33 8.74
CA ILE A 226 9.39 2.21 9.27
C ILE A 226 9.42 2.09 10.80
N ASP A 227 9.76 3.17 11.50
CA ASP A 227 9.76 3.18 12.97
C ASP A 227 8.36 2.95 13.57
N ARG A 228 7.32 3.43 12.87
CA ARG A 228 5.91 3.25 13.22
C ARG A 228 4.96 3.49 12.03
N GLY A 229 3.97 2.62 11.84
CA GLY A 229 2.92 2.84 10.83
C GLY A 229 2.04 4.08 11.11
N LEU A 230 1.59 4.74 10.04
CA LEU A 230 0.76 5.96 10.13
C LEU A 230 -0.64 5.70 10.75
N THR A 231 -1.18 6.70 11.44
CA THR A 231 -2.52 6.65 12.08
C THR A 231 -3.55 7.46 11.31
N ASN A 232 -4.85 7.23 11.57
CA ASN A 232 -5.99 7.97 11.01
C ASN A 232 -6.00 9.50 11.25
N GLN A 233 -5.03 10.03 12.02
CA GLN A 233 -4.93 11.45 12.35
C GLN A 233 -3.81 12.16 11.57
N VAL A 234 -3.21 11.49 10.57
CA VAL A 234 -2.29 12.13 9.63
C VAL A 234 -3.08 13.07 8.70
N ILE A 235 -2.57 14.27 8.49
CA ILE A 235 -3.11 15.27 7.57
C ILE A 235 -2.13 15.47 6.40
N PRO A 236 -2.57 15.98 5.23
CA PRO A 236 -1.67 16.15 4.08
C PRO A 236 -0.44 17.02 4.35
N ALA A 237 -0.59 18.09 5.14
CA ALA A 237 0.50 18.96 5.55
C ALA A 237 1.45 18.36 6.61
N ALA A 238 1.23 17.11 7.04
CA ALA A 238 2.13 16.43 7.98
C ALA A 238 3.39 15.86 7.32
N PHE A 239 3.34 15.65 6.01
CA PHE A 239 4.43 15.04 5.26
C PHE A 239 5.43 16.11 4.82
N ARG A 240 6.72 15.79 4.94
CA ARG A 240 7.80 16.62 4.40
C ARG A 240 8.25 16.08 3.06
N ASP A 241 8.80 16.98 2.25
CA ASP A 241 9.39 16.62 0.97
C ASP A 241 10.64 15.75 1.15
N VAL A 242 10.77 14.79 0.24
CA VAL A 242 11.83 13.79 0.21
C VAL A 242 12.73 14.07 -0.98
N ASN A 243 13.86 14.71 -0.69
CA ASN A 243 14.83 15.07 -1.71
C ASN A 243 15.71 13.87 -2.06
N LEU A 244 15.84 13.59 -3.36
CA LEU A 244 16.59 12.47 -3.93
C LEU A 244 17.59 12.99 -4.96
N THR A 245 18.79 12.40 -5.01
CA THR A 245 19.72 12.52 -6.14
C THR A 245 19.72 11.20 -6.90
N TYR A 246 19.58 11.25 -8.23
CA TYR A 246 19.42 10.05 -9.06
C TYR A 246 20.67 9.80 -9.92
N PRO A 247 21.47 8.76 -9.63
CA PRO A 247 22.66 8.46 -10.42
C PRO A 247 22.34 7.77 -11.75
N ILE A 248 23.03 8.20 -12.81
CA ILE A 248 23.07 7.55 -14.12
C ILE A 248 24.50 7.16 -14.46
N ILE A 249 24.66 6.05 -15.20
CA ILE A 249 25.96 5.61 -15.72
C ILE A 249 25.83 5.52 -17.25
N ILE A 250 26.71 6.24 -17.94
CA ILE A 250 26.90 6.21 -19.40
C ILE A 250 28.22 5.51 -19.72
N ASN A 251 28.40 5.03 -20.96
CA ASN A 251 29.68 4.48 -21.42
C ASN A 251 29.96 4.84 -22.89
N SER A 252 31.20 4.63 -23.35
CA SER A 252 31.59 4.91 -24.73
C SER A 252 31.26 3.79 -25.73
N ARG A 253 30.62 2.70 -25.30
CA ARG A 253 30.56 1.42 -26.04
C ARG A 253 29.20 1.11 -26.63
N GLU A 254 28.13 1.50 -25.94
CA GLU A 254 26.74 1.29 -26.35
C GLU A 254 26.26 2.46 -27.24
N PRO A 255 25.43 2.24 -28.29
CA PRO A 255 24.92 3.32 -29.13
C PRO A 255 24.11 4.36 -28.34
N ARG A 256 24.24 5.65 -28.70
CA ARG A 256 23.54 6.78 -28.03
C ARG A 256 22.04 6.52 -27.82
N GLU A 257 21.33 6.16 -28.88
CA GLU A 257 19.87 5.93 -28.83
C GLU A 257 19.50 4.76 -27.92
N GLU A 258 20.34 3.72 -27.86
CA GLU A 258 20.14 2.56 -27.01
C GLU A 258 20.39 2.90 -25.54
N GLN A 259 21.47 3.64 -25.24
CA GLN A 259 21.75 4.16 -23.89
C GLN A 259 20.63 5.06 -23.37
N VAL A 260 20.18 6.03 -24.17
CA VAL A 260 19.08 6.94 -23.77
C VAL A 260 17.82 6.12 -23.49
N ARG A 261 17.41 5.22 -24.39
CA ARG A 261 16.25 4.34 -24.16
C ARG A 261 16.40 3.49 -22.89
N ARG A 262 17.56 2.86 -22.68
CA ARG A 262 17.87 2.06 -21.50
C ARG A 262 17.77 2.89 -20.21
N LEU A 263 18.29 4.12 -20.20
CA LEU A 263 18.19 5.02 -19.05
C LEU A 263 16.72 5.40 -18.76
N GLN A 264 15.92 5.68 -19.79
CA GLN A 264 14.49 6.00 -19.68
C GLN A 264 13.67 4.81 -19.15
N GLU A 265 13.81 3.63 -19.76
CA GLU A 265 13.13 2.39 -19.35
C GLU A 265 13.52 2.01 -17.91
N THR A 266 14.80 2.07 -17.58
CA THR A 266 15.29 1.77 -16.23
C THR A 266 14.82 2.80 -15.20
N PHE A 267 14.78 4.09 -15.55
CA PHE A 267 14.24 5.12 -14.68
C PHE A 267 12.75 4.87 -14.36
N VAL A 268 11.92 4.60 -15.37
CA VAL A 268 10.50 4.29 -15.17
C VAL A 268 10.31 3.03 -14.32
N SER A 269 11.11 1.99 -14.55
CA SER A 269 11.14 0.78 -13.71
C SER A 269 11.45 1.12 -12.25
N ASN A 270 12.53 1.88 -12.02
CA ASN A 270 12.99 2.26 -10.69
C ASN A 270 11.99 3.17 -9.96
N LEU A 271 11.26 4.04 -10.68
CA LEU A 271 10.22 4.88 -10.08
C LEU A 271 9.10 4.07 -9.40
N VAL A 272 8.80 2.85 -9.87
CA VAL A 272 7.84 1.93 -9.20
C VAL A 272 8.30 1.54 -7.79
N HIS A 273 9.61 1.47 -7.58
CA HIS A 273 10.22 1.06 -6.31
C HIS A 273 10.62 2.27 -5.43
N ILE A 274 11.09 3.36 -6.03
CA ILE A 274 11.38 4.62 -5.32
C ILE A 274 10.08 5.20 -4.74
N TYR A 275 8.97 5.12 -5.47
CA TYR A 275 7.73 5.83 -5.14
C TYR A 275 6.54 4.91 -4.81
N ASP A 276 6.54 4.40 -3.57
CA ASP A 276 5.30 3.96 -2.90
C ASP A 276 5.04 4.82 -1.65
N PRO A 277 4.31 5.95 -1.80
CA PRO A 277 3.94 6.81 -0.68
C PRO A 277 2.82 6.24 0.20
N PHE A 278 2.36 5.01 -0.04
CA PHE A 278 1.34 4.32 0.76
C PHE A 278 1.86 3.06 1.49
N SER A 279 3.08 2.61 1.17
CA SER A 279 3.84 1.57 1.89
C SER A 279 3.93 1.76 3.41
N TRP A 280 3.67 2.98 3.91
CA TRP A 280 3.55 3.35 5.32
C TRP A 280 2.51 2.58 6.16
N VAL A 281 1.52 1.95 5.50
CA VAL A 281 0.41 1.25 6.17
C VAL A 281 0.60 -0.25 6.09
N ALA A 282 0.80 -0.72 4.86
CA ALA A 282 1.17 -2.07 4.45
C ALA A 282 1.56 -1.98 2.96
N ARG A 283 2.13 -3.04 2.37
CA ARG A 283 2.35 -3.09 0.92
C ARG A 283 1.03 -2.87 0.15
N ARG A 284 1.10 -2.25 -1.03
CA ARG A 284 -0.06 -1.94 -1.89
C ARG A 284 -0.98 -3.16 -2.13
N ASP A 285 -0.39 -4.34 -2.25
CA ASP A 285 -1.02 -5.65 -2.44
C ASP A 285 -1.71 -6.24 -1.18
N THR A 286 -1.74 -5.49 -0.06
CA THR A 286 -2.46 -5.83 1.18
C THR A 286 -3.22 -4.67 1.81
N ARG A 287 -2.78 -3.42 1.59
CA ARG A 287 -3.37 -2.18 2.17
C ARG A 287 -4.88 -2.09 2.02
N PHE A 288 -5.41 -2.54 0.88
CA PHE A 288 -6.83 -2.44 0.52
C PHE A 288 -7.54 -3.80 0.50
N ARG A 289 -7.12 -4.76 1.33
CA ARG A 289 -7.55 -6.15 1.21
C ARG A 289 -8.16 -6.73 2.48
N GLY A 290 -8.99 -7.74 2.28
CA GLY A 290 -9.89 -8.28 3.29
C GLY A 290 -11.06 -7.35 3.62
N GLY A 291 -11.87 -7.80 4.58
CA GLY A 291 -13.08 -7.12 5.04
C GLY A 291 -12.98 -6.48 6.43
N PHE A 292 -14.11 -5.94 6.89
CA PHE A 292 -14.23 -5.16 8.14
C PHE A 292 -14.22 -6.00 9.43
N THR A 293 -13.33 -7.00 9.50
CA THR A 293 -13.22 -7.93 10.64
C THR A 293 -13.03 -7.21 11.98
N ARG A 294 -12.31 -6.08 12.00
CA ARG A 294 -12.08 -5.31 13.24
C ARG A 294 -13.37 -4.66 13.72
N GLU A 295 -14.09 -4.00 12.82
CA GLU A 295 -15.35 -3.29 13.06
C GLU A 295 -16.44 -4.28 13.50
N VAL A 296 -16.53 -5.45 12.84
CA VAL A 296 -17.42 -6.55 13.24
C VAL A 296 -17.08 -7.04 14.65
N ASN A 297 -15.79 -7.30 14.94
CA ASN A 297 -15.37 -7.79 16.26
C ASN A 297 -15.62 -6.76 17.38
N GLU A 298 -15.40 -5.47 17.11
CA GLU A 298 -15.78 -4.40 18.04
C GLU A 298 -17.30 -4.32 18.25
N PHE A 299 -18.10 -4.50 17.20
CA PHE A 299 -19.56 -4.44 17.27
C PHE A 299 -20.16 -5.65 18.02
N VAL A 300 -19.74 -6.87 17.68
CA VAL A 300 -20.12 -8.12 18.35
C VAL A 300 -19.69 -8.08 19.83
N GLY A 301 -18.45 -7.67 20.11
CA GLY A 301 -17.92 -7.57 21.48
C GLY A 301 -18.68 -6.59 22.38
N ARG A 302 -19.26 -5.52 21.80
CA ARG A 302 -20.13 -4.57 22.54
C ARG A 302 -21.48 -5.18 22.93
N LYS A 303 -22.01 -6.14 22.16
CA LYS A 303 -23.33 -6.75 22.38
C LYS A 303 -23.33 -7.80 23.50
N ARG A 304 -22.15 -8.27 23.94
CA ARG A 304 -21.93 -9.13 25.14
C ARG A 304 -22.79 -10.40 25.15
N LEU A 305 -22.60 -11.27 24.16
CA LEU A 305 -23.24 -12.58 24.13
C LEU A 305 -23.08 -13.37 25.44
N PRO A 306 -24.07 -14.20 25.82
CA PRO A 306 -24.01 -15.08 26.99
C PRO A 306 -23.16 -16.33 26.71
N VAL A 307 -21.92 -16.15 26.25
CA VAL A 307 -20.94 -17.24 26.10
C VAL A 307 -19.85 -17.14 27.15
N THR A 308 -19.32 -18.28 27.62
CA THR A 308 -18.28 -18.34 28.67
C THR A 308 -16.88 -18.04 28.12
N ASP A 309 -16.64 -18.38 26.87
CA ASP A 309 -15.36 -18.42 26.16
C ASP A 309 -15.21 -17.27 25.13
N ARG A 310 -15.75 -16.09 25.43
CA ARG A 310 -15.80 -14.91 24.54
C ARG A 310 -14.49 -14.61 23.78
N LYS A 311 -13.34 -14.73 24.45
CA LYS A 311 -12.00 -14.52 23.85
C LYS A 311 -11.70 -15.47 22.68
N TRP A 312 -12.33 -16.64 22.64
CA TRP A 312 -12.27 -17.57 21.53
C TRP A 312 -13.40 -17.34 20.53
N PHE A 313 -14.65 -17.25 21.02
CA PHE A 313 -15.82 -17.19 20.16
C PHE A 313 -15.90 -15.91 19.32
N GLU A 314 -15.71 -14.73 19.92
CA GLU A 314 -15.94 -13.45 19.23
C GLU A 314 -15.00 -13.25 18.02
N PRO A 315 -13.69 -13.55 18.10
CA PRO A 315 -12.81 -13.48 16.92
C PRO A 315 -13.11 -14.54 15.86
N VAL A 316 -13.59 -15.74 16.23
CA VAL A 316 -13.94 -16.79 15.25
C VAL A 316 -15.21 -16.39 14.49
N PHE A 317 -16.26 -16.02 15.22
CA PHE A 317 -17.54 -15.62 14.64
C PHE A 317 -17.39 -14.36 13.77
N SER A 318 -16.71 -13.33 14.27
CA SER A 318 -16.51 -12.08 13.52
C SER A 318 -15.71 -12.29 12.23
N LYS A 319 -14.71 -13.18 12.25
CA LYS A 319 -13.97 -13.55 11.03
C LYS A 319 -14.81 -14.37 10.07
N LEU A 320 -15.61 -15.33 10.54
CA LEU A 320 -16.55 -16.08 9.70
C LEU A 320 -17.50 -15.14 8.95
N LEU A 321 -18.15 -14.19 9.64
CA LEU A 321 -19.08 -13.26 8.98
C LEU A 321 -18.37 -12.39 7.93
N SER A 322 -17.16 -11.90 8.27
CA SER A 322 -16.32 -11.17 7.32
C SER A 322 -15.90 -12.03 6.12
N ASP A 323 -15.61 -13.32 6.33
CA ASP A 323 -15.17 -14.26 5.30
C ASP A 323 -16.31 -14.66 4.35
N ILE A 324 -17.53 -14.83 4.87
CA ILE A 324 -18.73 -15.10 4.07
C ILE A 324 -18.94 -13.98 3.05
N VAL A 325 -18.90 -12.72 3.48
CA VAL A 325 -19.07 -11.56 2.59
C VAL A 325 -17.84 -11.38 1.69
N THR A 326 -16.63 -11.65 2.18
CA THR A 326 -15.41 -11.66 1.35
C THR A 326 -15.53 -12.68 0.21
N ILE A 327 -16.08 -13.86 0.46
CA ILE A 327 -16.31 -14.89 -0.58
C ILE A 327 -17.35 -14.41 -1.61
N GLN A 328 -18.41 -13.72 -1.17
CA GLN A 328 -19.46 -13.21 -2.07
C GLN A 328 -18.93 -12.12 -3.02
N HIS A 329 -18.11 -11.19 -2.52
CA HIS A 329 -17.64 -10.03 -3.29
C HIS A 329 -16.30 -10.27 -4.01
N GLN A 330 -15.36 -10.97 -3.37
CA GLN A 330 -13.95 -11.06 -3.79
C GLN A 330 -13.47 -12.52 -3.99
N GLY A 331 -14.30 -13.52 -3.62
CA GLY A 331 -14.02 -14.94 -3.79
C GLY A 331 -13.05 -15.51 -2.75
N THR A 332 -12.95 -16.85 -2.70
CA THR A 332 -12.11 -17.56 -1.72
C THR A 332 -10.60 -17.28 -1.88
N LYS A 333 -10.15 -16.96 -3.11
CA LYS A 333 -8.76 -16.57 -3.41
C LYS A 333 -8.29 -15.44 -2.50
N GLU A 334 -9.14 -14.46 -2.22
CA GLU A 334 -8.79 -13.30 -1.40
C GLU A 334 -8.37 -13.72 0.01
N ILE A 335 -9.15 -14.56 0.68
CA ILE A 335 -8.89 -15.01 2.05
C ILE A 335 -7.53 -15.72 2.16
N TYR A 336 -7.27 -16.67 1.26
CA TYR A 336 -6.02 -17.45 1.31
C TYR A 336 -4.81 -16.63 0.92
N SER A 337 -4.89 -15.87 -0.19
CA SER A 337 -3.73 -15.09 -0.66
C SER A 337 -3.42 -13.88 0.24
N LEU A 338 -4.41 -13.28 0.92
CA LEU A 338 -4.15 -12.29 1.96
C LEU A 338 -3.48 -12.93 3.19
N TYR A 339 -3.94 -14.12 3.60
CA TYR A 339 -3.36 -14.84 4.74
C TYR A 339 -1.92 -15.30 4.47
N THR A 340 -1.61 -15.83 3.28
CA THR A 340 -0.25 -16.27 2.95
C THR A 340 0.69 -15.08 2.83
N LEU A 341 0.23 -14.00 2.20
CA LEU A 341 0.96 -12.75 2.11
C LEU A 341 1.27 -12.17 3.51
N GLN A 342 0.28 -12.09 4.42
CA GLN A 342 0.48 -11.63 5.80
C GLN A 342 1.33 -12.54 6.68
N ARG A 343 1.45 -13.85 6.36
CA ARG A 343 2.11 -14.82 7.25
C ARG A 343 3.51 -15.25 6.78
N PHE A 344 3.75 -15.29 5.48
CA PHE A 344 4.98 -15.86 4.90
C PHE A 344 5.79 -14.81 4.14
N HIS A 345 5.12 -13.91 3.41
CA HIS A 345 5.76 -13.00 2.45
C HIS A 345 5.95 -11.57 2.96
N LEU A 346 5.10 -11.11 3.89
CA LEU A 346 5.24 -9.80 4.54
C LEU A 346 6.29 -9.85 5.65
N SER A 347 7.52 -9.53 5.27
CA SER A 347 8.33 -8.63 6.09
C SER A 347 7.80 -7.20 5.89
N ASN A 348 7.70 -6.44 6.99
CA ASN A 348 7.28 -5.03 6.92
C ASN A 348 8.38 -4.10 6.37
N ASN A 349 9.56 -4.65 6.05
CA ASN A 349 10.79 -3.90 5.81
C ASN A 349 11.51 -4.23 4.47
N ILE A 350 10.82 -4.86 3.51
CA ILE A 350 11.39 -5.23 2.18
C ILE A 350 10.80 -4.36 1.08
N LEU A 351 11.66 -3.92 0.15
CA LEU A 351 11.28 -3.17 -1.03
C LEU A 351 11.69 -3.92 -2.31
N GLY A 352 10.79 -3.97 -3.30
CA GLY A 352 11.07 -4.56 -4.61
C GLY A 352 11.03 -6.08 -4.66
N GLU A 353 11.89 -6.70 -5.48
CA GLU A 353 11.88 -8.15 -5.71
C GLU A 353 12.55 -8.96 -4.59
N GLY A 354 13.32 -8.31 -3.71
CA GLY A 354 14.07 -8.96 -2.64
C GLY A 354 14.72 -7.98 -1.66
N LEU A 355 15.38 -8.53 -0.64
CA LEU A 355 16.15 -7.79 0.36
C LEU A 355 17.65 -8.11 0.21
N ASP A 356 18.39 -7.22 -0.43
CA ASP A 356 19.85 -7.29 -0.45
C ASP A 356 20.44 -6.71 0.85
N LEU A 357 20.97 -7.60 1.69
CA LEU A 357 21.62 -7.28 2.97
C LEU A 357 23.13 -7.10 2.87
N LEU A 358 23.76 -7.41 1.72
CA LEU A 358 25.20 -7.63 1.63
C LEU A 358 25.94 -6.64 0.70
N ASN A 359 25.20 -5.87 -0.08
CA ASN A 359 25.69 -4.98 -1.14
C ASN A 359 25.68 -3.48 -0.75
N TRP A 360 25.57 -3.22 0.56
CA TRP A 360 25.72 -1.89 1.17
C TRP A 360 27.20 -1.61 1.48
N ASN A 361 27.59 -0.35 1.65
CA ASN A 361 29.00 -0.06 1.91
C ASN A 361 29.47 -0.67 3.24
N PRO A 362 30.74 -1.11 3.35
CA PRO A 362 31.30 -1.60 4.60
C PRO A 362 31.08 -0.61 5.76
N GLY A 363 30.26 -1.02 6.74
CA GLY A 363 29.89 -0.22 7.92
C GLY A 363 28.44 0.26 7.97
N GLU A 364 27.67 0.16 6.88
CA GLU A 364 26.26 0.57 6.83
C GLU A 364 25.35 -0.44 7.57
N LYS A 365 24.78 -0.03 8.70
CA LYS A 365 23.93 -0.88 9.56
C LYS A 365 22.47 -0.93 9.10
N ARG A 366 22.21 -1.49 7.91
CA ARG A 366 20.88 -1.50 7.27
C ARG A 366 20.35 -2.91 7.09
N LYS A 367 19.97 -3.56 8.20
CA LYS A 367 19.39 -4.91 8.19
C LYS A 367 17.86 -4.86 8.27
N GLY A 368 17.21 -5.04 7.12
CA GLY A 368 15.78 -5.32 7.07
C GLY A 368 15.42 -6.70 7.67
N GLU A 369 14.14 -6.91 7.96
CA GLU A 369 13.61 -8.23 8.30
C GLU A 369 13.53 -9.08 7.03
N ALA A 370 14.11 -10.29 7.05
CA ALA A 370 13.96 -11.25 5.94
C ALA A 370 12.56 -11.91 5.95
N PRO A 371 12.07 -12.43 4.81
CA PRO A 371 10.82 -13.20 4.78
C PRO A 371 10.92 -14.42 5.70
N ASN A 372 9.81 -14.80 6.35
CA ASN A 372 9.81 -15.93 7.26
C ASN A 372 9.59 -17.26 6.50
N THR A 373 10.65 -17.74 5.85
CA THR A 373 10.65 -18.99 5.08
C THR A 373 10.29 -20.23 5.91
N ASP A 374 10.62 -20.21 7.20
CA ASP A 374 10.45 -21.35 8.12
C ASP A 374 9.07 -21.41 8.79
N ALA A 375 8.23 -20.37 8.59
CA ALA A 375 6.89 -20.35 9.15
C ALA A 375 6.05 -21.52 8.60
N LYS A 376 5.51 -22.33 9.51
CA LYS A 376 4.64 -23.48 9.19
C LYS A 376 3.16 -23.10 9.24
N VAL A 377 2.34 -23.76 8.41
CA VAL A 377 0.88 -23.68 8.49
C VAL A 377 0.39 -24.50 9.68
N PHE A 378 0.03 -23.84 10.77
CA PHE A 378 -0.56 -24.46 11.96
C PHE A 378 -2.04 -24.08 12.09
N ILE A 379 -2.91 -25.11 12.03
CA ILE A 379 -4.36 -24.98 12.22
C ILE A 379 -4.72 -25.87 13.41
N SER A 380 -5.47 -25.33 14.36
CA SER A 380 -6.02 -26.03 15.52
C SER A 380 -7.27 -25.31 15.99
N PHE A 381 -8.34 -26.05 16.30
CA PHE A 381 -9.59 -25.46 16.78
C PHE A 381 -9.45 -24.74 18.13
N LYS A 382 -8.46 -25.12 18.96
CA LYS A 382 -8.21 -24.46 20.27
C LYS A 382 -7.70 -23.02 20.14
N ASN A 383 -7.20 -22.61 18.97
CA ASN A 383 -6.75 -21.26 18.68
C ASN A 383 -7.74 -20.57 17.72
N PRO A 384 -8.25 -19.35 18.00
CA PRO A 384 -9.21 -18.66 17.14
C PRO A 384 -8.78 -18.50 15.68
N ASN A 385 -7.48 -18.30 15.43
CA ASN A 385 -6.95 -18.16 14.07
C ASN A 385 -6.94 -19.50 13.30
N GLY A 386 -6.83 -20.64 14.00
CA GLY A 386 -6.96 -21.96 13.40
C GLY A 386 -8.42 -22.40 13.27
N ALA A 387 -9.22 -22.15 14.31
CA ALA A 387 -10.66 -22.41 14.32
C ALA A 387 -11.39 -21.74 13.15
N ARG A 388 -11.05 -20.48 12.84
CA ARG A 388 -11.54 -19.76 11.65
C ARG A 388 -11.55 -20.64 10.40
N PHE A 389 -10.42 -21.28 10.07
CA PHE A 389 -10.30 -22.08 8.84
C PHE A 389 -11.13 -23.37 8.89
N ILE A 390 -11.28 -23.99 10.06
CA ILE A 390 -12.14 -25.18 10.22
C ILE A 390 -13.61 -24.81 10.01
N VAL A 391 -14.05 -23.70 10.59
CA VAL A 391 -15.42 -23.16 10.44
C VAL A 391 -15.67 -22.67 9.01
N LEU A 392 -14.66 -22.05 8.38
CA LEU A 392 -14.68 -21.64 6.97
C LEU A 392 -14.82 -22.84 6.02
N ASP A 393 -14.12 -23.95 6.28
CA ASP A 393 -14.28 -25.20 5.51
C ASP A 393 -15.73 -25.72 5.58
N THR A 394 -16.39 -25.59 6.74
CA THR A 394 -17.79 -26.01 6.90
C THR A 394 -18.72 -25.10 6.09
N TYR A 395 -18.54 -23.78 6.17
CA TYR A 395 -19.27 -22.86 5.30
C TYR A 395 -19.00 -23.14 3.81
N MET A 396 -17.76 -23.39 3.39
CA MET A 396 -17.43 -23.66 1.99
C MET A 396 -18.04 -24.97 1.44
N ARG A 397 -18.37 -25.94 2.30
CA ARG A 397 -18.98 -27.22 1.90
C ARG A 397 -20.50 -27.26 2.00
N TYR A 398 -21.07 -26.50 2.93
CA TYR A 398 -22.49 -26.61 3.31
C TYR A 398 -23.26 -25.28 3.25
N SER A 399 -22.56 -24.16 3.02
CA SER A 399 -23.08 -22.81 2.79
C SER A 399 -24.25 -22.44 3.71
N ASP A 400 -25.43 -22.19 3.15
CA ASP A 400 -26.62 -21.76 3.90
C ASP A 400 -27.04 -22.78 4.96
N LYS A 401 -26.90 -24.09 4.72
CA LYS A 401 -27.20 -25.12 5.74
C LYS A 401 -26.37 -24.91 7.01
N PHE A 402 -25.12 -24.48 6.87
CA PHE A 402 -24.26 -24.16 8.01
C PHE A 402 -24.70 -22.87 8.71
N VAL A 403 -25.03 -21.82 7.95
CA VAL A 403 -25.48 -20.53 8.49
C VAL A 403 -26.80 -20.66 9.26
N GLU A 404 -27.77 -21.41 8.72
CA GLU A 404 -29.08 -21.65 9.36
C GLU A 404 -28.96 -22.46 10.66
N ALA A 405 -28.13 -23.52 10.67
CA ALA A 405 -27.84 -24.29 11.88
C ALA A 405 -27.15 -23.42 12.95
N LEU A 406 -26.14 -22.65 12.55
CA LEU A 406 -25.43 -21.74 13.45
C LEU A 406 -26.38 -20.70 14.06
N ARG A 407 -27.29 -20.13 13.26
CA ARG A 407 -28.30 -19.16 13.73
C ARG A 407 -29.25 -19.80 14.75
N THR A 408 -29.71 -21.02 14.48
CA THR A 408 -30.58 -21.79 15.38
C THR A 408 -29.90 -22.06 16.73
N ASN A 409 -28.65 -22.53 16.69
CA ASN A 409 -27.89 -22.87 17.89
C ASN A 409 -27.44 -21.63 18.69
N MET A 410 -27.14 -20.51 18.03
CA MET A 410 -26.93 -19.22 18.70
C MET A 410 -28.21 -18.72 19.40
N ALA A 411 -29.37 -18.75 18.74
CA ALA A 411 -30.65 -18.36 19.35
C ALA A 411 -31.08 -19.29 20.51
N ALA A 412 -30.63 -20.55 20.52
CA ALA A 412 -30.77 -21.44 21.67
C ALA A 412 -29.85 -21.03 22.84
N MET A 413 -28.58 -20.69 22.56
CA MET A 413 -27.64 -20.21 23.58
C MET A 413 -27.99 -18.84 24.18
N GLU A 414 -28.65 -17.94 23.45
CA GLU A 414 -29.13 -16.68 24.04
C GLU A 414 -30.05 -16.90 25.25
N LYS A 415 -30.79 -18.01 25.26
CA LYS A 415 -31.70 -18.40 26.35
C LYS A 415 -30.98 -19.10 27.52
N LYS A 416 -29.80 -19.67 27.30
CA LYS A 416 -29.03 -20.43 28.29
C LYS A 416 -27.54 -20.26 28.06
N LYS A 417 -26.87 -19.54 28.96
CA LYS A 417 -25.43 -19.27 28.92
C LYS A 417 -24.63 -20.57 28.76
N GLY A 418 -23.78 -20.64 27.73
CA GLY A 418 -23.03 -21.84 27.35
C GLY A 418 -21.63 -21.55 26.79
N SER A 419 -21.00 -22.56 26.22
CA SER A 419 -19.71 -22.47 25.52
C SER A 419 -19.93 -22.27 24.03
N GLY A 420 -19.39 -21.19 23.47
CA GLY A 420 -19.38 -20.91 22.03
C GLY A 420 -18.57 -21.94 21.24
N MET A 421 -17.50 -22.47 21.83
CA MET A 421 -16.73 -23.59 21.28
C MET A 421 -17.57 -24.87 21.16
N GLU A 422 -18.33 -25.24 22.20
CA GLU A 422 -19.19 -26.44 22.18
C GLU A 422 -20.36 -26.27 21.20
N MET A 423 -20.98 -25.08 21.17
CA MET A 423 -22.04 -24.76 20.21
C MET A 423 -21.55 -24.82 18.76
N MET A 424 -20.32 -24.34 18.49
CA MET A 424 -19.72 -24.42 17.16
C MET A 424 -19.40 -25.87 16.77
N ILE A 425 -18.92 -26.69 17.71
CA ILE A 425 -18.73 -28.14 17.53
C ILE A 425 -20.06 -28.81 17.16
N GLN A 426 -21.10 -28.62 17.98
CA GLN A 426 -22.44 -29.17 17.75
C GLN A 426 -22.98 -28.78 16.35
N THR A 427 -22.87 -27.49 16.00
CA THR A 427 -23.32 -26.99 14.69
C THR A 427 -22.59 -27.67 13.53
N ILE A 428 -21.29 -27.91 13.66
CA ILE A 428 -20.50 -28.63 12.64
C ILE A 428 -20.96 -30.10 12.56
N GLU A 429 -21.17 -30.78 13.69
CA GLU A 429 -21.63 -32.18 13.71
C GLU A 429 -23.03 -32.36 13.09
N GLU A 430 -23.98 -31.48 13.43
CA GLU A 430 -25.33 -31.45 12.86
C GLU A 430 -25.34 -31.25 11.33
N VAL A 431 -24.49 -30.35 10.84
CA VAL A 431 -24.44 -29.98 9.42
C VAL A 431 -23.70 -31.01 8.59
N THR A 432 -22.59 -31.55 9.13
CA THR A 432 -21.75 -32.55 8.44
C THR A 432 -22.27 -33.98 8.55
N GLY A 433 -23.03 -34.30 9.60
CA GLY A 433 -23.43 -35.67 9.95
C GLY A 433 -22.27 -36.54 10.44
N ALA A 434 -21.16 -35.94 10.89
CA ALA A 434 -19.95 -36.64 11.31
C ALA A 434 -19.43 -36.11 12.65
N PRO A 435 -18.84 -36.95 13.52
CA PRO A 435 -18.21 -36.50 14.75
C PRO A 435 -17.11 -35.46 14.49
N PHE A 436 -17.04 -34.43 15.33
CA PHE A 436 -16.17 -33.28 15.14
C PHE A 436 -14.70 -33.66 15.03
N GLU A 437 -14.21 -34.61 15.84
CA GLU A 437 -12.82 -35.09 15.79
C GLU A 437 -12.44 -35.71 14.42
N LYS A 438 -13.42 -36.25 13.69
CA LYS A 438 -13.22 -36.77 12.33
C LYS A 438 -13.25 -35.63 11.31
N TYR A 439 -14.19 -34.70 11.46
CA TYR A 439 -14.32 -33.56 10.58
C TYR A 439 -13.15 -32.56 10.70
N GLU A 440 -12.70 -32.23 11.92
CA GLU A 440 -11.54 -31.35 12.17
C GLU A 440 -10.32 -31.81 11.38
N LYS A 441 -10.04 -33.12 11.35
CA LYS A 441 -8.90 -33.69 10.60
C LYS A 441 -9.05 -33.49 9.09
N ILE A 442 -10.27 -33.61 8.56
CA ILE A 442 -10.57 -33.38 7.14
C ILE A 442 -10.42 -31.89 6.79
N ALA A 443 -11.02 -31.01 7.59
CA ALA A 443 -10.94 -29.56 7.41
C ALA A 443 -9.50 -29.06 7.54
N ILE A 444 -8.75 -29.46 8.56
CA ILE A 444 -7.32 -29.11 8.72
C ILE A 444 -6.50 -29.52 7.50
N LYS A 445 -6.75 -30.72 6.93
CA LYS A 445 -6.04 -31.17 5.73
C LYS A 445 -6.36 -30.28 4.53
N ALA A 446 -7.64 -30.11 4.21
CA ALA A 446 -8.09 -29.32 3.06
C ALA A 446 -7.66 -27.85 3.14
N GLN A 447 -7.75 -27.24 4.32
CA GLN A 447 -7.37 -25.86 4.55
C GLN A 447 -5.85 -25.66 4.49
N LYS A 448 -5.05 -26.64 4.94
CA LYS A 448 -3.59 -26.62 4.72
C LYS A 448 -3.23 -26.70 3.24
N GLU A 449 -3.84 -27.63 2.50
CA GLU A 449 -3.63 -27.77 1.05
C GLU A 449 -3.98 -26.49 0.29
N MET A 450 -5.08 -25.81 0.68
CA MET A 450 -5.45 -24.52 0.12
C MET A 450 -4.46 -23.40 0.49
N ILE A 451 -3.99 -23.32 1.75
CA ILE A 451 -3.01 -22.31 2.16
C ILE A 451 -1.68 -22.51 1.43
N GLU A 452 -1.14 -23.73 1.37
CA GLU A 452 0.13 -24.01 0.67
C GLU A 452 0.00 -23.82 -0.86
N LYS A 453 -1.20 -23.95 -1.44
CA LYS A 453 -1.46 -23.61 -2.87
C LYS A 453 -1.33 -22.10 -3.17
N TYR A 454 -1.57 -21.24 -2.19
CA TYR A 454 -1.47 -19.78 -2.32
C TYR A 454 -0.22 -19.21 -1.62
N ARG A 455 0.67 -20.08 -1.15
CA ARG A 455 1.98 -19.72 -0.63
C ARG A 455 2.96 -19.57 -1.79
#